data_AF-A0A1H0G4S5-F1
#
_entry.id   AF-A0A1H0G4S5-F1
#
_cell.length_a   1.000
_cell.length_b   1.000
_cell.length_c   1.000
_cell.angle_alpha   90.00
_cell.angle_beta   90.00
_cell.angle_gamma   90.00
#
_symmetry.space_group_name_H-M   'P 1'
#
loop_
_entity.id
_entity.type
_entity.pdbx_description
1 polymer ?
#
loop_
_entity_poly.entity_id
_entity_poly.type
_entity_poly.pdbx_seq_one_letter_code
_entity_poly.pdbx_strand_id
1 'polypeptide(L)' 'MSTTEPNPETSDIPRKIFTHFIEELKTSEIPLSIIEQLEKTILTEGNFTEQALRAALTINTEV' A
#
# COMPACT_ATOMS: atom_id res chain seq x y z
N MET A 1 -10.29 -22.87 -23.61
CA MET A 1 -9.41 -22.10 -22.69
C MET A 1 -10.18 -20.85 -22.33
N SER A 2 -10.78 -20.82 -21.14
CA SER A 2 -11.54 -19.64 -20.71
C SER A 2 -10.53 -18.62 -20.21
N THR A 3 -10.25 -17.60 -21.02
CA THR A 3 -9.57 -16.38 -20.60
C THR A 3 -10.49 -15.70 -19.59
N THR A 4 -10.21 -15.89 -18.31
CA THR A 4 -10.83 -15.10 -17.24
C THR A 4 -10.29 -13.68 -17.41
N GLU A 5 -11.06 -12.82 -18.07
CA GLU A 5 -10.79 -11.37 -18.07
C GLU A 5 -10.74 -10.90 -16.61
N PRO A 6 -9.73 -10.11 -16.21
CA PRO A 6 -9.63 -9.65 -14.83
C PRO A 6 -10.87 -8.84 -14.51
N ASN A 7 -11.68 -9.35 -13.58
CA ASN A 7 -12.92 -8.72 -13.17
C ASN A 7 -12.56 -7.33 -12.59
N PRO A 8 -12.98 -6.21 -13.20
CA PRO A 8 -12.54 -4.87 -12.80
C PRO A 8 -12.93 -4.54 -11.35
N GLU A 9 -13.97 -5.18 -10.82
CA GLU A 9 -14.37 -5.06 -9.41
C GLU A 9 -13.38 -5.70 -8.43
N THR A 10 -12.64 -6.73 -8.87
CA THR A 10 -11.61 -7.39 -8.03
C THR A 10 -10.26 -6.70 -8.11
N SER A 11 -10.01 -5.91 -9.16
CA SER A 11 -8.73 -5.22 -9.36
C SER A 11 -8.49 -4.10 -8.34
N ASP A 12 -9.55 -3.61 -7.70
CA ASP A 12 -9.49 -2.55 -6.69
C ASP A 12 -9.42 -3.09 -5.25
N ILE A 13 -9.57 -4.41 -5.06
CA ILE A 13 -9.47 -5.06 -3.75
C ILE A 13 -8.13 -4.79 -3.06
N PRO A 14 -6.96 -4.90 -3.75
CA PRO A 14 -5.68 -4.59 -3.12
C PRO A 14 -5.65 -3.15 -2.62
N ARG A 15 -6.11 -2.21 -3.45
CA ARG A 15 -6.17 -0.80 -3.09
C ARG A 15 -7.02 -0.58 -1.85
N LYS A 16 -8.22 -1.15 -1.78
CA LYS A 16 -9.11 -1.04 -0.61
C LYS A 16 -8.49 -1.63 0.66
N ILE A 17 -7.85 -2.79 0.58
CA ILE A 17 -7.18 -3.42 1.73
C ILE A 17 -6.07 -2.53 2.26
N PHE A 18 -5.20 -2.04 1.38
CA PHE A 18 -4.09 -1.19 1.79
C PHE A 18 -4.54 0.21 2.25
N THR A 19 -5.58 0.79 1.65
CA THR A 19 -6.20 2.03 2.17
C THR A 19 -6.64 1.83 3.62
N HIS A 20 -7.37 0.75 3.90
CA HIS A 20 -7.84 0.47 5.26
C HIS A 20 -6.69 0.23 6.24
N PHE A 21 -5.65 -0.49 5.79
CA PHE A 21 -4.42 -0.66 6.58
C PHE A 21 -3.75 0.67 6.90
N ILE A 22 -3.60 1.58 5.94
CA ILE A 22 -3.01 2.91 6.14
C ILE A 22 -3.84 3.75 7.13
N GLU A 23 -5.16 3.68 7.08
CA GLU A 23 -6.02 4.36 8.06
C GLU A 23 -5.83 3.82 9.48
N GLU A 24 -5.68 2.51 9.65
CA GLU A 24 -5.35 1.90 10.95
C GLU A 24 -3.92 2.26 11.41
N LEU A 25 -2.99 2.49 10.48
CA LEU A 25 -1.66 3.00 10.85
C LEU A 25 -1.71 4.46 11.31
N LYS A 26 -2.60 5.29 10.73
CA LYS A 26 -2.82 6.69 11.16
C LYS A 26 -3.37 6.82 12.56
N THR A 27 -4.10 5.81 13.04
CA THR A 27 -4.61 5.76 14.42
C THR A 27 -3.59 5.16 15.41
N SER A 28 -2.50 4.59 14.90
CA SER A 28 -1.40 4.01 15.68
C SER A 28 -0.26 5.02 15.89
N GLU A 29 0.62 4.78 16.87
CA GLU A 29 1.81 5.61 17.15
C GLU A 29 2.94 5.42 16.11
N ILE A 30 2.61 5.23 14.83
CA ILE A 30 3.58 5.09 13.73
C ILE A 30 3.99 6.47 13.23
N PRO A 31 5.27 6.67 12.85
CA PRO A 31 5.72 7.93 12.28
C PRO A 31 4.91 8.32 11.03
N LEU A 32 4.44 9.57 10.99
CA LEU A 32 3.67 10.10 9.85
C LEU A 32 4.41 9.92 8.52
N SER A 33 5.74 10.07 8.51
CA SER A 33 6.59 9.89 7.34
C SER A 33 6.49 8.49 6.71
N ILE A 34 6.28 7.45 7.53
CA ILE A 34 6.08 6.07 7.06
C ILE A 34 4.69 5.93 6.40
N ILE A 35 3.68 6.52 7.03
CA ILE A 35 2.29 6.50 6.57
C ILE A 35 2.19 7.22 5.21
N GLU A 36 2.79 8.40 5.08
CA GLU A 36 2.81 9.17 3.82
C GLU A 36 3.53 8.42 2.69
N GLN A 37 4.62 7.72 3.01
CA GLN A 37 5.34 6.89 2.04
C GLN A 37 4.54 5.66 1.58
N LEU A 38 3.87 4.98 2.51
CA LEU A 38 2.97 3.87 2.18
C LEU A 38 1.79 4.35 1.34
N GLU A 39 1.19 5.49 1.69
CA GLU A 39 0.09 6.08 0.93
C GLU A 39 0.51 6.46 -0.49
N LYS A 40 1.69 7.05 -0.65
CA LYS A 40 2.25 7.36 -1.97
C LYS A 40 2.49 6.09 -2.78
N THR A 41 3.17 5.11 -2.21
CA THR A 41 3.54 3.87 -2.90
C THR A 41 2.31 3.06 -3.36
N ILE A 42 1.28 2.99 -2.51
CA ILE A 42 0.10 2.16 -2.73
C ILE A 42 -0.98 2.92 -3.50
N LEU A 43 -1.35 4.11 -3.05
CA LEU A 43 -2.52 4.83 -3.59
C LEU A 43 -2.19 5.70 -4.80
N THR A 44 -0.94 6.20 -4.87
CA THR A 44 -0.49 7.07 -5.97
C THR A 44 0.23 6.27 -7.04
N GLU A 45 1.23 5.47 -6.67
CA GLU A 45 2.01 4.70 -7.64
C GLU A 45 1.36 3.37 -8.03
N GLY A 46 0.40 2.87 -7.22
CA GLY A 46 -0.27 1.59 -7.49
C GLY A 46 0.68 0.39 -7.43
N ASN A 47 1.82 0.54 -6.73
CA ASN A 47 2.88 -0.46 -6.67
C ASN A 47 2.72 -1.34 -5.42
N PHE A 48 2.07 -2.49 -5.58
CA PHE A 48 1.77 -3.43 -4.50
C PHE A 48 2.83 -4.54 -4.31
N THR A 49 4.07 -4.32 -4.76
CA THR A 49 5.13 -5.32 -4.66
C THR A 49 5.78 -5.30 -3.27
N GLU A 50 6.32 -6.43 -2.84
CA GLU A 50 7.04 -6.54 -1.55
C GLU A 50 8.18 -5.51 -1.47
N GLN A 51 8.93 -5.32 -2.56
CA GLN A 51 10.03 -4.36 -2.60
C GLN A 51 9.54 -2.91 -2.42
N ALA A 52 8.40 -2.55 -3.01
CA ALA A 52 7.82 -1.22 -2.88
C ALA A 52 7.35 -0.96 -1.44
N LEU A 53 6.68 -1.93 -0.83
CA LEU A 53 6.27 -1.88 0.58
C LEU A 53 7.46 -1.79 1.53
N ARG A 54 8.51 -2.59 1.30
CA ARG A 54 9.74 -2.52 2.09
C ARG A 54 10.40 -1.15 1.95
N ALA A 55 10.51 -0.60 0.73
CA ALA A 55 11.08 0.73 0.52
C ALA A 55 10.31 1.80 1.30
N ALA A 56 8.98 1.78 1.26
CA ALA A 56 8.13 2.72 2.01
C ALA A 56 8.35 2.64 3.53
N LEU A 57 8.60 1.44 4.06
CA LEU A 57 8.85 1.20 5.48
C LEU A 57 10.30 1.49 5.92
N THR A 58 11.28 1.45 5.00
CA THR A 58 12.71 1.53 5.34
C THR A 58 13.25 2.97 5.38
N ILE A 59 12.52 3.94 4.84
CA ILE A 59 12.97 5.36 4.75
C ILE A 59 13.23 6.01 6.12
N ASN A 60 12.76 5.43 7.23
CA ASN A 60 13.04 5.93 8.58
C ASN A 60 13.89 4.97 9.43
N THR A 61 14.48 3.92 8.83
CA THR A 61 15.41 3.00 9.53
C THR A 61 16.86 3.45 9.36
N GLU A 62 17.12 4.76 9.37
CA GLU A 62 18.46 5.32 9.55
C GLU A 62 18.63 5.69 11.03
N VAL A 63 19.00 4.69 11.83
CA VAL A 63 19.58 4.83 13.19
C VAL A 63 20.92 4.13 13.23
#